data_AF-A0A817PTN5-F1
#
_entry.id   AF-A0A817PTN5-F1
#
_cell.length_a   1.000
_cell.length_b   1.000
_cell.length_c   1.000
_cell.angle_alpha   90.00
_cell.angle_beta   90.00
_cell.angle_gamma   90.00
#
_symmetry.space_group_name_H-M   'P 1'
#
loop_
_entity.id
_entity.type
_entity.pdbx_description
1 polymer ?
#
loop_
_entity_poly.entity_id
_entity_poly.type
_entity_poly.pdbx_seq_one_letter_code
_entity_poly.pdbx_strand_id
1 'polypeptide(L)'
;MRLPIDTQNRLKSSFIKFLSAIIAYIDSYFDKNITFYQTISYFGQENIEGLTWHQVIQCVEIIKLKSLDEDRLFDEFTNVKSVFKTLLDQPVSLFDQVQAFIRKQNDISKINNCVDEKEDDDDDHLTTNKVVKSDQLWMFLFSITQSPNFKKLICFLYSLPCSNAFVESVFSQMKHLLNDRRKRMTNELVSVELKIRFNSTLSCTEMYKYILCNQDLLKAIKSDEKYTFKKNVFNNSIFVFK
;
A
#
# COMPACT_ATOMS: atom_id res chain seq x y z
N MET A 1 47.91 18.22 5.10
CA MET A 1 47.73 19.69 5.01
C MET A 1 46.33 20.02 5.55
N ARG A 2 46.20 20.70 6.69
CA ARG A 2 44.88 21.10 7.23
C ARG A 2 44.42 22.37 6.51
N LEU A 3 43.14 22.40 6.11
CA LEU A 3 42.53 23.58 5.50
C LEU A 3 42.61 24.78 6.48
N PRO A 4 42.73 26.02 5.97
CA PRO A 4 42.67 27.21 6.81
C PRO A 4 41.40 27.23 7.67
N ILE A 5 41.51 27.70 8.91
CA ILE A 5 40.42 27.69 9.90
C ILE A 5 39.19 28.42 9.36
N ASP A 6 39.37 29.54 8.65
CA ASP A 6 38.27 30.28 8.03
C ASP A 6 37.54 29.49 6.95
N THR A 7 38.29 28.72 6.15
CA THR A 7 37.72 27.82 5.14
C THR A 7 36.94 26.70 5.80
N GLN A 8 37.44 26.12 6.89
CA GLN A 8 36.72 25.09 7.66
C GLN A 8 35.43 25.64 8.27
N ASN A 9 35.47 26.86 8.82
CA ASN A 9 34.30 27.51 9.43
C ASN A 9 33.23 27.86 8.38
N ARG A 10 33.65 28.35 7.20
CA ARG A 10 32.73 28.58 6.07
C ARG A 10 32.08 27.29 5.58
N LEU A 11 32.85 26.20 5.47
CA LEU A 11 32.33 24.90 5.05
C LEU A 11 31.30 24.38 6.05
N LYS A 12 31.60 24.43 7.35
CA LYS A 12 30.66 24.08 8.43
C LYS A 12 29.38 24.92 8.36
N SER A 13 29.51 26.24 8.21
CA SER A 13 28.35 27.12 8.09
C SER A 13 27.49 26.80 6.87
N SER A 14 28.11 26.52 5.72
CA SER A 14 27.40 26.12 4.50
C SER A 14 26.69 24.78 4.66
N PHE A 15 27.34 23.81 5.33
CA PHE A 15 26.75 22.50 5.59
C PHE A 15 25.56 22.59 6.56
N ILE A 16 25.68 23.41 7.62
CA ILE A 16 24.55 23.68 8.54
C ILE A 16 23.38 24.29 7.78
N LYS A 17 23.62 25.31 6.94
CA LYS A 17 22.56 25.92 6.12
C LYS A 17 21.88 24.92 5.19
N PHE A 18 22.66 24.03 4.58
CA PHE A 18 22.14 22.96 3.74
C PHE A 18 21.26 21.98 4.53
N LEU A 19 21.73 21.52 5.69
CA LEU A 19 20.94 20.65 6.58
C LEU A 19 19.66 21.34 7.05
N SER A 20 19.73 22.62 7.45
CA SER A 20 18.54 23.39 7.84
C SER A 20 17.54 23.52 6.69
N ALA A 21 17.99 23.70 5.46
CA ALA A 21 17.12 23.77 4.29
C ALA A 21 16.47 22.41 3.98
N ILE A 22 17.20 21.29 4.13
CA ILE A 22 16.64 19.95 4.01
C ILE A 22 15.59 19.70 5.07
N ILE A 23 15.89 20.00 6.34
CA ILE A 23 14.95 19.81 7.45
C ILE A 23 13.68 20.63 7.18
N ALA A 24 13.82 21.92 6.85
CA ALA A 24 12.66 22.77 6.53
C ALA A 24 11.85 22.25 5.33
N TYR A 25 12.50 21.66 4.32
CA TYR A 25 11.81 21.02 3.20
C TYR A 25 11.03 19.79 3.64
N ILE A 26 11.67 18.89 4.41
CA ILE A 26 11.05 17.69 4.97
C ILE A 26 9.85 18.11 5.84
N ASP A 27 10.04 19.01 6.80
CA ASP A 27 8.98 19.52 7.68
C ASP A 27 7.81 20.07 6.85
N SER A 28 8.07 20.91 5.84
CA SER A 28 7.00 21.45 4.98
C SER A 28 6.16 20.40 4.24
N TYR A 29 6.76 19.23 3.94
CA TYR A 29 6.13 18.13 3.24
C TYR A 29 5.38 17.20 4.21
N PHE A 30 5.97 16.91 5.36
CA PHE A 30 5.43 15.99 6.36
C PHE A 30 4.43 16.64 7.33
N ASP A 31 4.57 17.93 7.66
CA ASP A 31 3.70 18.64 8.61
C ASP A 31 2.23 18.57 8.21
N LYS A 32 1.94 18.57 6.91
CA LYS A 32 0.57 18.48 6.40
C LYS A 32 -0.11 17.15 6.73
N ASN A 33 0.66 16.08 6.87
CA ASN A 33 0.18 14.71 7.06
C ASN A 33 0.74 14.07 8.33
N ILE A 34 1.40 14.83 9.21
CA ILE A 34 2.06 14.29 10.40
C ILE A 34 1.07 13.57 11.30
N THR A 35 -0.13 14.14 11.47
CA THR A 35 -1.22 13.56 12.25
C THR A 35 -1.70 12.24 11.64
N PHE A 36 -1.81 12.15 10.31
CA PHE A 36 -2.14 10.91 9.62
C PHE A 36 -1.08 9.83 9.88
N TYR A 37 0.21 10.14 9.65
CA TYR A 37 1.29 9.17 9.83
C TYR A 37 1.43 8.71 11.28
N GLN A 38 1.32 9.63 12.24
CA GLN A 38 1.30 9.30 13.67
C GLN A 38 0.12 8.37 13.99
N THR A 39 -1.06 8.66 13.47
CA THR A 39 -2.26 7.86 13.74
C THR A 39 -2.15 6.43 13.20
N ILE A 40 -1.65 6.26 11.97
CA ILE A 40 -1.49 4.91 11.40
C ILE A 40 -0.35 4.12 12.06
N SER A 41 0.67 4.81 12.61
CA SER A 41 1.84 4.16 13.22
C SER A 41 1.51 3.34 14.46
N TYR A 42 0.38 3.63 15.13
CA TYR A 42 -0.10 2.84 16.27
C TYR A 42 -0.32 1.37 15.92
N PHE A 43 -0.65 1.08 14.65
CA PHE A 43 -0.90 -0.28 14.17
C PHE A 43 0.35 -1.01 13.74
N GLY A 44 1.50 -0.33 13.62
CA GLY A 44 2.79 -0.94 13.34
C GLY A 44 3.51 -1.47 14.58
N GLN A 45 2.90 -1.35 15.78
CA GLN A 45 3.51 -1.78 17.03
C GLN A 45 3.51 -3.31 17.17
N GLU A 46 4.57 -3.84 17.76
CA GLU A 46 4.73 -5.28 18.07
C GLU A 46 3.92 -5.69 19.31
N ASN A 47 3.62 -4.72 20.17
CA ASN A 47 2.79 -4.90 21.35
C ASN A 47 1.47 -4.12 21.21
N ILE A 48 0.39 -4.85 20.95
CA ILE A 48 -0.95 -4.27 20.77
C ILE A 48 -1.60 -3.92 22.12
N GLU A 49 -1.00 -4.29 23.26
CA GLU A 49 -1.50 -3.88 24.59
C GLU A 49 -1.52 -2.34 24.74
N GLY A 50 -0.56 -1.65 24.13
CA GLY A 50 -0.50 -0.18 24.11
C GLY A 50 -1.58 0.48 23.23
N LEU A 51 -2.22 -0.25 22.33
CA LEU A 51 -3.22 0.29 21.41
C LEU A 51 -4.52 0.59 22.14
N THR A 52 -4.95 1.84 22.16
CA THR A 52 -6.18 2.30 22.82
C THR A 52 -7.34 2.43 21.84
N TRP A 53 -8.58 2.33 22.34
CA TRP A 53 -9.77 2.55 21.51
C TRP A 53 -9.78 3.95 20.87
N HIS A 54 -9.32 4.97 21.61
CA HIS A 54 -9.23 6.33 21.09
C HIS A 54 -8.36 6.42 19.83
N GLN A 55 -7.22 5.72 19.82
CA GLN A 55 -6.34 5.66 18.65
C GLN A 55 -6.98 4.94 17.47
N VAL A 56 -7.79 3.91 17.73
CA VAL A 56 -8.53 3.19 16.68
C VAL A 56 -9.56 4.10 16.02
N ILE A 57 -10.37 4.80 16.82
CA ILE A 57 -11.38 5.75 16.28
C ILE A 57 -10.73 6.91 15.55
N GLN A 58 -9.68 7.50 16.11
CA GLN A 58 -8.93 8.56 15.43
C GLN A 58 -8.45 8.11 14.04
N CYS A 59 -8.01 6.86 13.92
CA CYS A 59 -7.60 6.28 12.64
C CYS A 59 -8.77 6.14 11.66
N VAL A 60 -9.91 5.62 12.12
CA VAL A 60 -11.13 5.48 11.33
C VAL A 60 -11.61 6.84 10.81
N GLU A 61 -11.61 7.86 11.66
CA GLU A 61 -12.01 9.23 11.33
C GLU A 61 -11.12 9.85 10.24
N ILE A 62 -9.80 9.69 10.34
CA ILE A 62 -8.87 10.26 9.37
C ILE A 62 -8.96 9.51 8.04
N ILE A 63 -9.06 8.17 8.06
CA ILE A 63 -9.13 7.35 6.85
C ILE A 63 -10.49 7.49 6.14
N LYS A 64 -11.56 7.79 6.89
CA LYS A 64 -12.94 7.88 6.38
C LYS A 64 -13.37 6.60 5.65
N LEU A 65 -13.00 5.44 6.18
CA LEU A 65 -13.29 4.17 5.57
C LEU A 65 -14.81 3.93 5.58
N LYS A 66 -15.42 3.88 4.38
CA LYS A 66 -16.85 3.59 4.24
C LYS A 66 -17.13 2.15 4.70
N SER A 67 -18.31 1.89 5.27
CA SER A 67 -18.81 0.55 5.65
C SER A 67 -18.21 -0.11 6.91
N LEU A 68 -17.71 0.68 7.85
CA LEU A 68 -17.40 0.22 9.21
C LEU A 68 -18.61 0.41 10.12
N ASP A 69 -18.96 -0.66 10.84
CA ASP A 69 -19.89 -0.61 11.96
C ASP A 69 -19.05 -0.36 13.23
N GLU A 70 -19.16 0.84 13.81
CA GLU A 70 -18.32 1.29 14.94
C GLU A 70 -18.56 0.47 16.21
N ASP A 71 -19.81 0.10 16.50
CA ASP A 71 -20.15 -0.71 17.67
C ASP A 71 -19.53 -2.11 17.54
N ARG A 72 -19.69 -2.73 16.37
CA ARG A 72 -19.04 -4.02 16.10
C ARG A 72 -17.52 -3.90 16.10
N LEU A 73 -16.97 -2.79 15.61
CA LEU A 73 -15.53 -2.55 15.62
C LEU A 73 -15.00 -2.48 17.06
N PHE A 74 -15.74 -1.89 18.00
CA PHE A 74 -15.37 -1.84 19.42
C PHE A 74 -15.35 -3.23 20.05
N ASP A 75 -16.38 -4.04 19.79
CA ASP A 75 -16.47 -5.42 20.27
C ASP A 75 -15.30 -6.25 19.72
N GLU A 76 -15.03 -6.13 18.42
CA GLU A 76 -13.91 -6.80 17.76
C GLU A 76 -12.55 -6.37 18.32
N PHE A 77 -12.35 -5.07 18.55
CA PHE A 77 -11.14 -4.53 19.18
C PHE A 77 -10.91 -5.11 20.58
N THR A 78 -11.97 -5.14 21.40
CA THR A 78 -11.91 -5.69 22.76
C THR A 78 -11.60 -7.18 22.75
N ASN A 79 -12.21 -7.92 21.83
CA ASN A 79 -11.94 -9.35 21.64
C ASN A 79 -10.49 -9.60 21.22
N VAL A 80 -9.97 -8.84 20.24
CA VAL A 80 -8.58 -8.98 19.79
C VAL A 80 -7.59 -8.68 20.91
N LYS A 81 -7.84 -7.65 21.73
CA LYS A 81 -7.00 -7.37 22.91
C LYS A 81 -7.05 -8.49 23.94
N SER A 82 -8.23 -9.04 24.22
CA SER A 82 -8.41 -10.17 25.14
C SER A 82 -7.61 -11.39 24.67
N VAL A 83 -7.72 -11.73 23.39
CA VAL A 83 -6.99 -12.85 22.79
C VAL A 83 -5.48 -12.59 22.84
N PHE A 84 -5.02 -11.40 22.46
CA PHE A 84 -3.60 -11.04 22.55
C PHE A 84 -3.04 -11.20 23.96
N LYS A 85 -3.78 -10.75 24.98
CA LYS A 85 -3.39 -10.96 26.39
C LYS A 85 -3.31 -12.45 26.74
N THR A 86 -4.28 -13.23 26.31
CA THR A 86 -4.28 -14.69 26.52
C THR A 86 -3.07 -15.35 25.90
N LEU A 87 -2.63 -14.89 24.70
CA LEU A 87 -1.42 -15.41 24.04
C LEU A 87 -0.14 -15.04 24.80
N LEU A 88 -0.09 -13.87 25.44
CA LEU A 88 1.04 -13.45 26.29
C LEU A 88 1.13 -14.26 27.57
N ASP A 89 -0.01 -14.71 28.11
CA ASP A 89 -0.08 -15.53 29.33
C ASP A 89 0.28 -17.01 29.09
N GLN A 90 0.45 -17.42 27.83
CA GLN A 90 0.84 -18.80 27.50
C GLN A 90 2.32 -19.07 27.82
N PRO A 91 2.68 -20.34 28.15
CA PRO A 91 4.07 -20.71 28.41
C PRO A 91 4.97 -20.63 27.16
N VAL A 92 4.37 -20.61 25.97
CA VAL A 92 5.08 -20.48 24.69
C VAL A 92 5.20 -19.00 24.34
N SER A 93 6.39 -18.55 23.91
CA SER A 93 6.57 -17.14 23.55
C SER A 93 5.68 -16.74 22.35
N LEU A 94 5.19 -15.50 22.35
CA LEU A 94 4.41 -14.95 21.22
C LEU A 94 5.15 -15.11 19.89
N PHE A 95 6.48 -14.93 19.90
CA PHE A 95 7.31 -15.14 18.72
C PHE A 95 7.22 -16.57 18.19
N ASP A 96 7.39 -17.56 19.06
CA ASP A 96 7.36 -18.96 18.63
C ASP A 96 5.95 -19.37 18.15
N GLN A 97 4.89 -18.82 18.76
CA GLN A 97 3.50 -19.01 18.32
C GLN A 97 3.26 -18.46 16.90
N VAL A 98 3.67 -17.21 16.64
CA VAL A 98 3.53 -16.57 15.32
C VAL A 98 4.36 -17.28 14.26
N GLN A 99 5.62 -17.63 14.56
CA GLN A 99 6.47 -18.34 13.61
C GLN A 99 5.93 -19.73 13.26
N ALA A 100 5.35 -20.46 14.22
CA ALA A 100 4.67 -21.73 13.94
C ALA A 100 3.49 -21.56 12.97
N PHE A 101 2.71 -20.49 13.13
CA PHE A 101 1.63 -20.14 12.21
C PHE A 101 2.14 -19.82 10.79
N ILE A 102 3.18 -18.98 10.67
CA ILE A 102 3.75 -18.58 9.37
C ILE A 102 4.31 -19.79 8.62
N ARG A 103 5.05 -20.69 9.30
CA ARG A 103 5.56 -21.93 8.68
C ARG A 103 4.42 -22.78 8.12
N LYS A 104 3.36 -22.97 8.90
CA LYS A 104 2.18 -23.73 8.47
C LYS A 104 1.51 -23.11 7.23
N GLN A 105 1.44 -21.78 7.12
CA GLN A 105 0.89 -21.11 5.94
C GLN A 105 1.77 -21.30 4.70
N ASN A 106 3.08 -21.24 4.86
CA ASN A 106 4.03 -21.45 3.76
C ASN A 106 4.02 -22.89 3.24
N ASP A 107 3.84 -23.87 4.12
CA ASP A 107 3.70 -25.28 3.71
C ASP A 107 2.41 -25.48 2.88
N ILE A 108 1.32 -24.82 3.26
CA ILE A 108 0.05 -24.85 2.52
C ILE A 108 0.18 -24.17 1.15
N SER A 109 0.88 -23.03 1.06
CA SER A 109 1.07 -22.33 -0.21
C SER A 109 1.98 -23.12 -1.17
N LYS A 110 3.02 -23.78 -0.67
CA LYS A 110 3.88 -24.69 -1.45
C LYS A 110 3.12 -25.91 -1.98
N ILE A 111 2.16 -26.46 -1.22
CA ILE A 111 1.30 -27.55 -1.70
C ILE A 111 0.34 -27.08 -2.79
N ASN A 112 -0.14 -25.84 -2.73
CA ASN A 112 -1.11 -25.30 -3.69
C ASN A 112 -0.46 -24.76 -4.98
N ASN A 113 0.83 -24.41 -4.95
CA ASN A 113 1.58 -23.92 -6.10
C ASN A 113 2.63 -24.95 -6.55
N CYS A 114 2.24 -25.87 -7.43
CA CYS A 114 3.20 -26.58 -8.29
C CYS A 114 3.69 -25.66 -9.41
N VAL A 115 4.45 -24.62 -9.07
CA VAL A 115 5.29 -23.88 -10.02
C VAL A 115 6.56 -23.47 -9.26
N ASP A 116 7.71 -23.98 -9.72
CA ASP A 116 9.03 -23.61 -9.25
C ASP A 116 9.25 -22.10 -9.42
N GLU A 117 9.18 -21.36 -8.32
CA GLU A 117 9.80 -20.04 -8.20
C GLU A 117 10.97 -20.17 -7.24
N LYS A 118 12.17 -19.86 -7.74
CA LYS A 118 13.41 -19.84 -6.97
C LYS A 118 13.26 -18.80 -5.87
N GLU A 119 13.39 -19.23 -4.63
CA GLU A 119 13.54 -18.37 -3.46
C GLU A 119 14.87 -17.62 -3.60
N ASP A 120 14.81 -16.29 -3.79
CA ASP A 120 15.94 -15.41 -3.52
C ASP A 120 16.11 -15.36 -1.99
N ASP A 121 16.98 -16.22 -1.48
CA ASP A 121 17.49 -16.19 -0.11
C ASP A 121 18.38 -14.94 0.07
N ASP A 122 17.78 -13.83 0.45
CA ASP A 122 18.51 -12.71 1.05
C ASP A 122 18.87 -13.11 2.51
N ASP A 123 20.04 -13.73 2.62
CA ASP A 123 20.76 -14.04 3.85
C ASP A 123 21.19 -12.75 4.57
N ASP A 124 20.34 -12.24 5.48
CA ASP A 124 20.68 -11.16 6.41
C ASP A 124 21.24 -11.73 7.72
N HIS A 125 22.55 -11.92 7.74
CA HIS A 125 23.32 -12.21 8.93
C HIS A 125 23.57 -10.93 9.76
N LEU A 126 22.64 -10.49 10.64
CA LEU A 126 23.01 -9.84 11.92
C LEU A 126 21.88 -9.68 12.95
N THR A 127 22.15 -10.17 14.17
CA THR A 127 21.51 -9.91 15.49
C THR A 127 20.22 -10.65 15.88
N THR A 128 20.43 -11.59 16.80
CA THR A 128 19.50 -12.29 17.68
C THR A 128 18.62 -11.35 18.50
N ASN A 129 17.53 -10.89 17.91
CA ASN A 129 16.37 -10.43 18.67
C ASN A 129 15.14 -11.07 18.03
N LYS A 130 14.47 -11.96 18.79
CA LYS A 130 13.25 -12.66 18.36
C LYS A 130 12.09 -11.65 18.25
N VAL A 131 12.09 -10.88 17.17
CA VAL A 131 11.12 -9.80 16.93
C VAL A 131 10.00 -10.30 16.05
N VAL A 132 8.75 -10.06 16.48
CA VAL A 132 7.56 -10.38 15.69
C VAL A 132 7.26 -9.19 14.80
N LYS A 133 7.26 -9.41 13.48
CA LYS A 133 6.82 -8.36 12.55
C LYS A 133 5.33 -8.09 12.73
N SER A 134 4.94 -6.82 12.74
CA SER A 134 3.57 -6.40 13.04
C SER A 134 2.53 -6.95 12.05
N ASP A 135 2.87 -7.04 10.76
CA ASP A 135 2.04 -7.68 9.73
C ASP A 135 1.76 -9.16 10.03
N GLN A 136 2.79 -9.91 10.43
CA GLN A 136 2.67 -11.32 10.81
C GLN A 136 1.80 -11.49 12.07
N LEU A 137 1.94 -10.58 13.03
CA LEU A 137 1.11 -10.56 14.24
C LEU A 137 -0.36 -10.34 13.89
N TRP A 138 -0.69 -9.35 13.07
CA TRP A 138 -2.07 -9.09 12.64
C TRP A 138 -2.66 -10.25 11.87
N MET A 139 -1.89 -10.85 10.95
CA MET A 139 -2.30 -12.07 10.24
C MET A 139 -2.64 -13.21 11.19
N PHE A 140 -1.78 -13.45 12.18
CA PHE A 140 -2.00 -14.49 13.17
C PHE A 140 -3.25 -14.20 14.01
N LEU A 141 -3.41 -12.99 14.54
CA LEU A 141 -4.58 -12.60 15.32
C LEU A 141 -5.88 -12.76 14.55
N PHE A 142 -5.93 -12.37 13.27
CA PHE A 142 -7.13 -12.56 12.44
C PHE A 142 -7.35 -14.00 11.99
N SER A 143 -6.38 -14.90 12.18
CA SER A 143 -6.57 -16.33 11.95
C SER A 143 -7.30 -17.01 13.11
N ILE A 144 -7.23 -16.43 14.32
CA ILE A 144 -7.82 -16.96 15.55
C ILE A 144 -8.99 -16.11 16.08
N THR A 145 -9.20 -14.91 15.53
CA THR A 145 -10.31 -14.01 15.90
C THR A 145 -11.21 -13.74 14.71
N GLN A 146 -12.53 -13.69 14.95
CA GLN A 146 -13.50 -13.26 13.96
C GLN A 146 -13.73 -11.75 14.08
N SER A 147 -12.90 -10.98 13.37
CA SER A 147 -12.89 -9.52 13.46
C SER A 147 -12.95 -8.86 12.07
N PRO A 148 -14.08 -8.96 11.34
CA PRO A 148 -14.17 -8.49 9.96
C PRO A 148 -14.02 -6.96 9.80
N ASN A 149 -14.53 -6.15 10.72
CA ASN A 149 -14.40 -4.69 10.66
C ASN A 149 -12.95 -4.28 10.96
N PHE A 150 -12.36 -4.85 12.01
CA PHE A 150 -11.00 -4.55 12.38
C PHE A 150 -10.00 -5.06 11.32
N LYS A 151 -10.26 -6.23 10.73
CA LYS A 151 -9.50 -6.74 9.60
C LYS A 151 -9.56 -5.81 8.39
N LYS A 152 -10.73 -5.25 8.04
CA LYS A 152 -10.84 -4.26 6.95
C LYS A 152 -9.95 -3.04 7.23
N LEU A 153 -9.98 -2.53 8.46
CA LEU A 153 -9.15 -1.39 8.86
C LEU A 153 -7.65 -1.70 8.70
N ILE A 154 -7.18 -2.82 9.26
CA ILE A 154 -5.78 -3.22 9.15
C ILE A 154 -5.38 -3.50 7.70
N CYS A 155 -6.19 -4.23 6.92
CA CYS A 155 -5.90 -4.48 5.51
C CYS A 155 -5.81 -3.18 4.70
N PHE A 156 -6.66 -2.19 5.00
CA PHE A 156 -6.55 -0.88 4.37
C PHE A 156 -5.21 -0.21 4.74
N LEU A 157 -4.83 -0.20 6.02
CA LEU A 157 -3.57 0.39 6.47
C LEU A 157 -2.35 -0.22 5.78
N TYR A 158 -2.30 -1.55 5.70
CA TYR A 158 -1.20 -2.26 5.04
C TYR A 158 -1.26 -2.22 3.50
N SER A 159 -2.37 -1.75 2.92
CA SER A 159 -2.45 -1.47 1.48
C SER A 159 -1.85 -0.12 1.09
N LEU A 160 -1.54 0.74 2.06
CA LEU A 160 -0.88 2.01 1.81
C LEU A 160 0.57 1.76 1.39
N PRO A 161 1.00 2.22 0.20
CA PRO A 161 2.36 2.02 -0.24
C PRO A 161 3.33 2.81 0.66
N CYS A 162 4.32 2.12 1.23
CA CYS A 162 5.34 2.74 2.09
C CYS A 162 6.36 3.58 1.31
N SER A 163 6.39 3.47 -0.02
CA SER A 163 7.35 4.17 -0.87
C SER A 163 6.73 4.67 -2.16
N ASN A 164 7.37 5.68 -2.74
CA ASN A 164 7.03 6.16 -4.06
C ASN A 164 7.48 5.20 -5.18
N ALA A 165 8.17 4.09 -4.89
CA ALA A 165 8.71 3.18 -5.90
C ALA A 165 7.60 2.61 -6.80
N PHE A 166 6.41 2.33 -6.24
CA PHE A 166 5.25 1.92 -7.04
C PHE A 166 4.85 3.01 -8.04
N VAL A 167 4.75 4.26 -7.57
CA VAL A 167 4.40 5.41 -8.41
C VAL A 167 5.50 5.71 -9.43
N GLU A 168 6.77 5.54 -9.07
CA GLU A 168 7.91 5.66 -9.98
C GLU A 168 7.88 4.60 -11.09
N SER A 169 7.47 3.37 -10.77
CA SER A 169 7.23 2.32 -11.78
C SER A 169 6.11 2.73 -12.74
N VAL A 170 5.00 3.28 -12.22
CA VAL A 170 3.92 3.85 -13.05
C VAL A 170 4.45 4.98 -13.94
N PHE A 171 5.27 5.90 -13.41
CA PHE A 171 5.86 7.00 -14.17
C PHE A 171 6.86 6.53 -15.22
N SER A 172 7.64 5.49 -14.93
CA SER A 172 8.55 4.89 -15.89
C SER A 172 7.80 4.30 -17.08
N GLN A 173 6.73 3.54 -16.82
CA GLN A 173 5.83 3.01 -17.85
C GLN A 173 5.14 4.13 -18.62
N MET A 174 4.63 5.15 -17.93
CA MET A 174 4.01 6.33 -18.56
C MET A 174 4.99 7.06 -19.46
N LYS A 175 6.23 7.26 -19.03
CA LYS A 175 7.30 7.89 -19.81
C LYS A 175 7.62 7.09 -21.07
N HIS A 176 7.65 5.76 -20.99
CA HIS A 176 7.79 4.89 -22.16
C HIS A 176 6.64 5.11 -23.14
N LEU A 177 5.38 5.08 -22.66
CA LEU A 177 4.19 5.29 -23.51
C LEU A 177 4.13 6.68 -24.17
N LEU A 178 4.68 7.71 -23.52
CA LEU A 178 4.69 9.09 -24.01
C LEU A 178 5.87 9.44 -24.91
N ASN A 179 7.05 8.84 -24.69
CA ASN A 179 8.27 9.16 -25.43
C ASN A 179 8.47 8.33 -26.70
N ASP A 180 7.84 7.16 -26.79
CA ASP A 180 7.98 6.32 -27.98
C ASP A 180 7.40 7.05 -29.19
N ARG A 181 8.08 6.98 -30.35
CA ARG A 181 7.78 7.80 -31.55
C ARG A 181 6.41 7.54 -32.19
N ARG A 182 5.52 6.77 -31.53
CA ARG A 182 4.13 6.55 -31.93
C ARG A 182 3.28 7.69 -31.40
N LYS A 183 3.07 8.71 -32.24
CA LYS A 183 1.97 9.70 -32.20
C LYS A 183 1.32 9.89 -30.82
N ARG A 184 1.79 10.90 -30.07
CA ARG A 184 1.15 11.51 -28.87
C ARG A 184 -0.21 10.88 -28.53
N MET A 185 -0.20 9.81 -27.73
CA MET A 185 -1.44 9.27 -27.16
C MET A 185 -2.08 10.33 -26.28
N THR A 186 -3.41 10.38 -26.27
CA THR A 186 -4.13 11.26 -25.35
C THR A 186 -3.90 10.79 -23.91
N ASN A 187 -3.94 11.73 -22.95
CA ASN A 187 -3.80 11.39 -21.53
C ASN A 187 -4.82 10.34 -21.07
N GLU A 188 -6.02 10.37 -21.67
CA GLU A 188 -7.07 9.38 -21.42
C GLU A 188 -6.65 7.98 -21.86
N LEU A 189 -6.10 7.83 -23.08
CA LEU A 189 -5.65 6.55 -23.60
C LEU A 189 -4.47 5.99 -22.78
N VAL A 190 -3.52 6.85 -22.42
CA VAL A 190 -2.40 6.48 -21.53
C VAL A 190 -2.92 6.02 -20.17
N SER A 191 -3.91 6.71 -19.59
CA SER A 191 -4.51 6.33 -18.31
C SER A 191 -5.19 4.96 -18.38
N VAL A 192 -5.97 4.71 -19.43
CA VAL A 192 -6.65 3.41 -19.63
C VAL A 192 -5.64 2.29 -19.83
N GLU A 193 -4.60 2.50 -20.64
CA GLU A 193 -3.57 1.49 -20.87
C GLU A 193 -2.81 1.16 -19.58
N LEU A 194 -2.40 2.18 -18.81
CA LEU A 194 -1.76 1.96 -17.51
C LEU A 194 -2.68 1.19 -16.55
N LYS A 195 -3.98 1.53 -16.49
CA LYS A 195 -4.95 0.79 -15.66
C LYS A 195 -5.02 -0.68 -16.07
N ILE A 196 -5.04 -0.99 -17.36
CA ILE A 196 -5.06 -2.39 -17.81
C ILE A 196 -3.76 -3.08 -17.44
N ARG A 197 -2.59 -2.48 -17.70
CA ARG A 197 -1.28 -3.08 -17.42
C ARG A 197 -1.04 -3.37 -15.93
N PHE A 198 -1.43 -2.44 -15.05
CA PHE A 198 -1.18 -2.58 -13.62
C PHE A 198 -2.25 -3.42 -12.89
N ASN A 199 -3.46 -3.56 -13.43
CA ASN A 199 -4.54 -4.32 -12.80
C ASN A 199 -4.82 -5.69 -13.46
N SER A 200 -4.11 -6.03 -14.53
CA SER A 200 -4.24 -7.32 -15.22
C SER A 200 -2.94 -8.11 -15.10
N THR A 201 -3.02 -9.32 -14.56
CA THR A 201 -1.94 -10.31 -14.63
C THR A 201 -1.95 -11.12 -15.92
N LEU A 202 -2.98 -10.95 -16.75
CA LEU A 202 -3.14 -11.68 -18.00
C LEU A 202 -2.08 -11.28 -19.03
N SER A 203 -1.43 -12.28 -19.60
CA SER A 203 -0.64 -12.12 -20.82
C SER A 203 -1.53 -11.71 -22.00
N CYS A 204 -0.94 -11.21 -23.08
CA CYS A 204 -1.69 -10.82 -24.28
C CYS A 204 -2.56 -11.95 -24.85
N THR A 205 -2.09 -13.21 -24.75
CA THR A 205 -2.82 -14.39 -25.23
C THR A 205 -3.99 -14.74 -24.31
N GLU A 206 -3.80 -14.62 -23.00
CA GLU A 206 -4.87 -14.85 -22.01
C GLU A 206 -5.91 -13.74 -22.05
N MET A 207 -5.49 -12.48 -22.20
CA MET A 207 -6.39 -11.35 -22.38
C MET A 207 -7.22 -11.50 -23.66
N TYR A 208 -6.60 -11.95 -24.76
CA TYR A 208 -7.32 -12.24 -26.00
C TYR A 208 -8.38 -13.33 -25.80
N LYS A 209 -8.03 -14.44 -25.13
CA LYS A 209 -8.99 -15.50 -24.80
C LYS A 209 -10.10 -15.00 -23.86
N TYR A 210 -9.75 -14.22 -22.85
CA TYR A 210 -10.70 -13.62 -21.91
C TYR A 210 -11.73 -12.74 -22.63
N ILE A 211 -11.27 -11.88 -23.56
CA ILE A 211 -12.15 -11.07 -24.39
C ILE A 211 -13.05 -11.98 -25.22
N LEU A 212 -12.52 -13.01 -25.89
CA LEU A 212 -13.32 -13.91 -26.71
C LEU A 212 -14.40 -14.67 -25.92
N CYS A 213 -14.12 -15.04 -24.67
CA CYS A 213 -15.07 -15.73 -23.80
C CYS A 213 -16.13 -14.81 -23.19
N ASN A 214 -15.86 -13.50 -23.10
CA ASN A 214 -16.79 -12.53 -22.53
C ASN A 214 -17.64 -11.87 -23.64
N GLN A 215 -18.82 -12.45 -23.90
CA GLN A 215 -19.68 -12.01 -25.01
C GLN A 215 -20.16 -10.57 -24.87
N ASP A 216 -20.40 -10.07 -23.66
CA ASP A 216 -20.85 -8.70 -23.46
C ASP A 216 -19.72 -7.69 -23.74
N LEU A 217 -18.50 -8.02 -23.32
CA LEU A 217 -17.30 -7.24 -23.66
C LEU A 217 -17.05 -7.26 -25.17
N LEU A 218 -17.21 -8.41 -25.84
CA LEU A 218 -17.11 -8.50 -27.30
C LEU A 218 -18.16 -7.66 -28.02
N LYS A 219 -19.41 -7.67 -27.55
CA LYS A 219 -20.47 -6.83 -28.09
C LYS A 219 -20.13 -5.36 -27.91
N ALA A 220 -19.65 -4.95 -26.74
CA ALA A 220 -19.22 -3.58 -26.46
C ALA A 220 -18.02 -3.14 -27.34
N ILE A 221 -17.04 -4.02 -27.54
CA ILE A 221 -15.89 -3.76 -28.42
C ILE A 221 -16.32 -3.67 -29.88
N LYS A 222 -17.27 -4.49 -30.33
CA LYS A 222 -17.79 -4.48 -31.71
C LYS A 222 -18.83 -3.38 -31.95
N SER A 223 -19.45 -2.86 -30.90
CA SER A 223 -20.44 -1.79 -30.96
C SER A 223 -19.86 -0.52 -31.57
N ASP A 224 -20.62 0.10 -32.46
CA ASP A 224 -20.29 1.41 -33.03
C ASP A 224 -20.51 2.56 -32.03
N GLU A 225 -21.14 2.30 -30.88
CA GLU A 225 -21.34 3.29 -29.81
C GLU A 225 -20.00 3.82 -29.28
N LYS A 226 -18.92 3.02 -29.35
CA LYS A 226 -17.56 3.45 -28.97
C LYS A 226 -17.04 4.64 -29.78
N TYR A 227 -17.62 4.95 -30.94
CA TYR A 227 -17.26 6.09 -31.79
C TYR A 227 -18.19 7.31 -31.64
N THR A 228 -19.29 7.19 -30.89
CA THR A 228 -20.27 8.28 -30.75
C THR A 228 -19.77 9.46 -29.90
N PHE A 229 -18.69 9.29 -29.13
CA PHE A 229 -18.07 10.33 -28.31
C PHE A 229 -17.62 11.57 -29.13
N LYS A 230 -17.42 11.43 -30.45
CA LYS A 230 -17.08 12.57 -31.34
C LYS A 230 -18.25 13.43 -31.78
N LYS A 231 -19.52 13.00 -31.64
CA LYS A 231 -20.67 13.79 -32.12
C LYS A 231 -21.05 14.97 -31.20
N ASN A 232 -20.67 14.94 -29.92
CA ASN A 232 -21.07 15.98 -28.96
C ASN A 232 -20.07 17.14 -28.81
N VAL A 233 -18.88 17.05 -29.41
CA VAL A 233 -17.88 18.15 -29.31
C VAL A 233 -18.05 19.18 -30.43
N PHE A 234 -18.65 18.83 -31.57
CA PHE A 234 -18.89 19.76 -32.68
C PHE A 234 -20.25 20.50 -32.59
N ASN A 235 -21.17 20.08 -31.71
CA ASN A 235 -22.50 20.69 -31.58
C ASN A 235 -22.65 21.65 -30.39
N ASN A 236 -21.67 21.75 -29.48
CA ASN A 236 -21.72 22.68 -28.36
C ASN A 236 -20.76 23.85 -28.58
N SER A 237 -21.01 24.63 -29.63
CA SER A 237 -20.92 26.08 -29.46
C SER A 237 -22.18 26.50 -28.71
N ILE A 238 -22.03 27.39 -27.72
CA ILE A 238 -23.08 28.13 -26.97
C ILE A 238 -23.44 27.55 -25.58
N PHE A 239 -22.84 28.20 -24.55
CA PHE A 239 -23.31 28.46 -23.17
C PHE A 239 -23.24 27.33 -22.13
N VAL A 240 -23.07 27.56 -20.82
CA VAL A 240 -22.53 28.61 -19.92
C VAL A 240 -22.46 27.89 -18.55
N PHE A 241 -21.51 28.26 -17.70
CA PHE A 241 -21.40 27.83 -16.30
C PHE A 241 -22.73 27.84 -15.52
N LYS A 242 -22.93 26.82 -14.69
CA LYS A 242 -23.32 26.97 -13.28
C LYS A 242 -22.77 25.82 -12.45
#